data_AF-A0A1C5N6S9-F1
#
_entry.id   AF-A0A1C5N6S9-F1
#
_cell.length_a   1.000
_cell.length_b   1.000
_cell.length_c   1.000
_cell.angle_alpha   90.00
_cell.angle_beta   90.00
_cell.angle_gamma   90.00
#
_symmetry.space_group_name_H-M   'P 1'
#
loop_
_entity.id
_entity.type
_entity.pdbx_description
1 polymer ?
#
loop_
_entity_poly.entity_id
_entity_poly.type
_entity_poly.pdbx_seq_one_letter_code
_entity_poly.pdbx_strand_id
1 'polypeptide(L)'
;MSYDIYLTDPVTHEPLELEAAHHMRGGTYAMRGTTEACLNITYNYAGWYYRPGVFARTRKASKGIRTIYGMTGAQSIPILQRAIAKLESLTTDISVKERRKCEEQGATGYWMPTRENAIRPLHQLLALAQMRPDGIWEGD
;
A
#
# COMPACT_ATOMS: atom_id res chain seq x y z
N MET A 1 8.04 -2.60 -11.67
CA MET A 1 8.53 -2.59 -10.28
C MET A 1 7.37 -2.38 -9.33
N SER A 2 7.31 -3.17 -8.27
CA SER A 2 6.23 -3.22 -7.28
C SER A 2 6.80 -3.44 -5.89
N TYR A 3 6.02 -3.08 -4.87
CA TYR A 3 6.21 -3.45 -3.48
C TYR A 3 5.44 -4.75 -3.29
N ASP A 4 6.12 -5.82 -2.91
CA ASP A 4 5.48 -7.03 -2.45
C ASP A 4 5.46 -6.96 -0.93
N ILE A 5 4.27 -6.81 -0.35
CA ILE A 5 4.10 -6.53 1.07
C ILE A 5 3.37 -7.71 1.71
N TYR A 6 3.95 -8.24 2.77
CA TYR A 6 3.46 -9.41 3.48
C TYR A 6 3.25 -9.07 4.94
N LEU A 7 2.24 -9.68 5.54
CA LEU A 7 2.11 -9.74 6.97
C LEU A 7 2.53 -11.13 7.43
N THR A 8 3.64 -11.22 8.16
CA THR A 8 4.34 -12.47 8.48
C THR A 8 4.20 -12.85 9.95
N ASP A 9 4.37 -14.13 10.24
CA ASP A 9 4.52 -14.63 11.60
C ASP A 9 5.84 -14.10 12.20
N PRO A 10 5.84 -13.55 13.43
CA PRO A 10 7.03 -12.91 14.01
C PRO A 10 8.18 -13.87 14.34
N VAL A 11 7.94 -15.19 14.32
CA VAL A 11 8.95 -16.22 14.61
C VAL A 11 9.41 -16.90 13.33
N THR A 12 8.49 -17.32 12.46
CA THR A 12 8.85 -18.06 11.24
C THR A 12 9.14 -17.16 10.04
N HIS A 13 8.68 -15.90 10.08
CA HIS A 13 8.73 -14.96 8.95
C HIS A 13 7.96 -15.42 7.70
N GLU A 14 7.13 -16.47 7.82
CA GLU A 14 6.25 -16.92 6.75
C GLU A 14 4.99 -16.04 6.67
N PRO A 15 4.44 -15.78 5.47
CA PRO A 15 3.18 -15.06 5.32
C PRO A 15 2.06 -15.71 6.15
N LEU A 16 1.31 -14.88 6.86
CA LEU A 16 0.17 -15.32 7.65
C LEU A 16 -1.00 -15.70 6.77
N GLU A 17 -1.65 -16.81 7.11
CA GLU A 17 -2.89 -17.24 6.46
C GLU A 17 -4.11 -16.60 7.13
N LEU A 18 -5.07 -16.18 6.32
CA LEU A 18 -6.40 -15.76 6.73
C LEU A 18 -7.36 -16.94 6.74
N GLU A 19 -8.42 -16.87 7.55
CA GLU A 19 -9.45 -17.92 7.62
C GLU A 19 -10.21 -18.14 6.29
N ALA A 20 -10.30 -17.08 5.48
CA ALA A 20 -10.95 -17.11 4.18
C ALA A 20 -10.12 -16.34 3.16
N ALA A 21 -10.17 -16.78 1.90
CA ALA A 21 -9.44 -16.13 0.82
C ALA A 21 -9.93 -14.69 0.61
N HIS A 22 -8.98 -13.75 0.55
CA HIS A 22 -9.27 -12.38 0.16
C HIS A 22 -9.17 -12.20 -1.35
N HIS A 23 -9.89 -11.22 -1.88
CA HIS A 23 -9.86 -10.83 -3.29
C HIS A 23 -9.28 -9.43 -3.53
N MET A 24 -8.48 -8.95 -2.57
CA MET A 24 -7.72 -7.70 -2.72
C MET A 24 -6.86 -7.77 -3.99
N ARG A 25 -6.80 -6.66 -4.74
CA ARG A 25 -6.14 -6.60 -6.04
C ARG A 25 -5.05 -5.54 -6.04
N GLY A 26 -3.88 -5.98 -6.49
CA GLY A 26 -2.67 -5.19 -6.65
C GLY A 26 -2.18 -5.15 -8.09
N GLY A 27 -0.88 -4.95 -8.28
CA GLY A 27 -0.24 -5.06 -9.61
C GLY A 27 -0.26 -6.50 -10.13
N THR A 28 -0.05 -7.45 -9.22
CA THR A 28 -0.33 -8.88 -9.37
C THR A 28 -1.37 -9.29 -8.32
N TYR A 29 -2.18 -10.31 -8.62
CA TYR A 29 -3.17 -10.86 -7.70
C TYR A 29 -3.59 -12.28 -8.11
N ALA A 30 -4.01 -13.08 -7.13
CA ALA A 30 -4.56 -14.41 -7.39
C ALA A 30 -6.01 -14.32 -7.90
N MET A 31 -6.28 -14.83 -9.11
CA MET A 31 -7.61 -14.72 -9.74
C MET A 31 -8.74 -15.37 -8.91
N ARG A 32 -8.42 -16.43 -8.16
CA ARG A 32 -9.37 -17.12 -7.27
C ARG A 32 -9.29 -16.65 -5.81
N GLY A 33 -8.61 -15.54 -5.55
CA GLY A 33 -8.25 -15.09 -4.21
C GLY A 33 -7.04 -15.85 -3.65
N THR A 34 -6.56 -15.39 -2.50
CA THR A 34 -5.49 -16.04 -1.72
C THR A 34 -5.81 -15.89 -0.23
N THR A 35 -5.36 -16.85 0.58
CA THR A 35 -5.44 -16.78 2.04
C THR A 35 -4.18 -16.13 2.63
N GLU A 36 -3.07 -16.08 1.90
CA GLU A 36 -1.86 -15.36 2.33
C GLU A 36 -2.17 -13.87 2.51
N ALA A 37 -1.81 -13.31 3.67
CA ALA A 37 -1.98 -11.89 3.99
C ALA A 37 -0.93 -11.04 3.26
N CYS A 38 -1.06 -10.94 1.94
CA CYS A 38 -0.10 -10.25 1.07
C CYS A 38 -0.78 -9.29 0.09
N LEU A 39 -0.03 -8.28 -0.36
CA LEU A 39 -0.47 -7.32 -1.36
C LEU A 39 0.67 -6.80 -2.21
N ASN A 40 0.49 -6.83 -3.53
CA ASN A 40 1.42 -6.24 -4.50
C ASN A 40 1.01 -4.80 -4.87
N ILE A 41 1.83 -3.80 -4.56
CA ILE A 41 1.54 -2.39 -4.86
C ILE A 41 2.49 -1.84 -5.92
N THR A 42 2.01 -1.13 -6.93
CA THR A 42 2.90 -0.52 -7.92
C THR A 42 3.78 0.59 -7.34
N TYR A 43 5.03 0.70 -7.83
CA TYR A 43 5.93 1.82 -7.50
C TYR A 43 5.45 3.17 -8.03
N ASN A 44 4.51 3.19 -8.97
CA ASN A 44 3.95 4.43 -9.51
C ASN A 44 3.32 5.30 -8.41
N TYR A 45 2.86 4.68 -7.31
CA TYR A 45 2.27 5.39 -6.17
C TYR A 45 3.29 6.00 -5.20
N ALA A 46 4.60 5.72 -5.37
CA ALA A 46 5.64 6.23 -4.48
C ALA A 46 5.62 7.76 -4.36
N GLY A 47 5.29 8.47 -5.45
CA GLY A 47 5.13 9.93 -5.44
C GLY A 47 4.21 10.41 -4.31
N TRP A 48 3.09 9.71 -4.10
CA TRP A 48 2.09 9.99 -3.06
C TRP A 48 2.57 9.60 -1.68
N TYR A 49 3.11 8.39 -1.51
CA TYR A 49 3.54 7.90 -0.20
C TYR A 49 4.69 8.69 0.41
N TYR A 50 5.54 9.28 -0.43
CA TYR A 50 6.64 10.15 0.02
C TYR A 50 6.21 11.61 0.21
N ARG A 51 4.93 11.97 0.06
CA ARG A 51 4.49 13.35 0.33
C ARG A 51 4.57 13.68 1.82
N PRO A 52 4.94 14.93 2.18
CA PRO A 52 4.93 15.40 3.56
C PRO A 52 3.59 15.16 4.25
N GLY A 53 3.65 14.58 5.44
CA GLY A 53 2.51 14.28 6.29
C GLY A 53 1.83 12.94 6.02
N VAL A 54 2.17 12.21 4.94
CA VAL A 54 1.56 10.90 4.65
C VAL A 54 2.15 9.84 5.57
N PHE A 55 3.44 9.54 5.42
CA PHE A 55 4.16 8.60 6.32
C PHE A 55 5.24 9.27 7.18
N ALA A 56 5.65 10.49 6.84
CA ALA A 56 6.62 11.27 7.63
C ALA A 56 6.39 12.77 7.43
N ARG A 57 6.90 13.60 8.36
CA ARG A 57 6.73 15.07 8.31
C ARG A 57 7.33 15.70 7.04
N THR A 58 8.39 15.11 6.49
CA THR A 58 9.06 15.61 5.28
C THR A 58 9.31 14.47 4.30
N ARG A 59 9.45 14.81 3.01
CA ARG A 59 9.76 13.83 1.96
C ARG A 59 11.09 13.11 2.21
N LYS A 60 12.12 13.83 2.68
CA LYS A 60 13.46 13.30 2.93
C LYS A 60 13.49 12.27 4.06
N ALA A 61 12.63 12.43 5.06
CA ALA A 61 12.51 11.50 6.19
C ALA A 61 11.55 10.34 5.91
N SER A 62 10.77 10.40 4.83
CA SER A 62 9.79 9.37 4.49
C SER A 62 10.48 8.14 3.90
N LYS A 63 10.09 6.95 4.37
CA LYS A 63 10.39 5.68 3.70
C LYS A 63 9.26 5.27 2.72
N GLY A 64 8.30 6.17 2.47
CA GLY A 64 7.09 5.86 1.74
C GLY A 64 6.29 4.77 2.44
N ILE A 65 5.72 3.85 1.65
CA ILE A 65 4.94 2.72 2.18
C ILE A 65 5.76 1.80 3.09
N ARG A 66 7.07 1.68 2.85
CA ARG A 66 8.02 0.91 3.69
C ARG A 66 8.16 1.43 5.12
N THR A 67 7.52 2.55 5.44
CA THR A 67 7.45 3.05 6.82
C THR A 67 6.78 2.03 7.75
N ILE A 68 5.86 1.21 7.23
CA ILE A 68 5.20 0.18 8.04
C ILE A 68 6.04 -1.09 8.24
N TYR A 69 7.12 -1.30 7.48
CA TYR A 69 7.92 -2.51 7.59
C TYR A 69 8.55 -2.62 8.98
N GLY A 70 8.49 -3.81 9.57
CA GLY A 70 8.88 -4.11 10.94
C GLY A 70 7.86 -3.69 12.01
N MET A 71 6.74 -3.06 11.63
CA MET A 71 5.64 -2.79 12.56
C MET A 71 4.70 -3.99 12.63
N THR A 72 4.07 -4.21 13.78
CA THR A 72 2.94 -5.14 13.84
C THR A 72 1.72 -4.56 13.10
N GLY A 73 0.77 -5.42 12.72
CA GLY A 73 -0.53 -5.00 12.22
C GLY A 73 -1.19 -3.99 13.16
N ALA A 74 -1.22 -4.27 14.45
CA ALA A 74 -1.76 -3.37 15.47
C ALA A 74 -1.09 -1.98 15.48
N GLN A 75 0.25 -1.94 15.37
CA GLN A 75 1.00 -0.69 15.35
C GLN A 75 0.77 0.10 14.05
N SER A 76 0.59 -0.59 12.92
CA SER A 76 0.45 0.06 11.62
C SER A 76 -0.94 0.65 11.37
N ILE A 77 -2.01 0.12 11.99
CA ILE A 77 -3.39 0.61 11.87
C ILE A 77 -3.48 2.15 11.98
N PRO A 78 -3.04 2.80 13.09
CA PRO A 78 -3.13 4.25 13.21
C PRO A 78 -2.21 5.00 12.24
N ILE A 79 -1.13 4.37 11.75
CA ILE A 79 -0.26 4.95 10.72
C ILE A 79 -0.99 4.99 9.38
N LEU A 80 -1.58 3.86 8.97
CA LEU A 80 -2.31 3.71 7.71
C LEU A 80 -3.54 4.61 7.68
N GLN A 81 -4.31 4.69 8.76
CA GLN A 81 -5.46 5.59 8.88
C GLN A 81 -5.06 7.06 8.68
N ARG A 82 -3.96 7.51 9.31
CA ARG A 82 -3.46 8.88 9.12
C ARG A 82 -2.95 9.12 7.70
N ALA A 83 -2.26 8.15 7.10
CA ALA A 83 -1.78 8.26 5.73
C ALA A 83 -2.95 8.38 4.73
N ILE A 84 -3.98 7.55 4.89
CA ILE A 84 -5.24 7.61 4.12
C ILE A 84 -5.89 8.98 4.29
N ALA A 85 -6.20 9.38 5.53
CA ALA A 85 -6.85 10.66 5.81
C ALA A 85 -6.05 11.85 5.24
N LYS A 86 -4.71 11.78 5.31
CA LYS A 86 -3.85 12.81 4.74
C LYS A 86 -3.97 12.88 3.22
N LEU A 87 -3.98 11.75 2.53
CA LEU A 87 -4.13 11.71 1.08
C LEU A 87 -5.54 12.16 0.66
N GLU A 88 -6.57 11.73 1.39
CA GLU A 88 -7.96 12.15 1.18
C GLU A 88 -8.15 13.66 1.34
N SER A 89 -7.42 14.29 2.27
CA SER A 89 -7.46 15.74 2.48
C SER A 89 -6.81 16.56 1.36
N LEU A 90 -6.07 15.92 0.44
CA LEU A 90 -5.43 16.64 -0.68
C LEU A 90 -6.46 16.90 -1.79
N THR A 91 -6.57 18.14 -2.23
CA THR A 91 -7.47 18.54 -3.32
C THR A 91 -6.85 18.41 -4.71
N THR A 92 -5.54 18.17 -4.77
CA THR A 92 -4.79 18.06 -6.03
C THR A 92 -4.54 16.60 -6.39
N ASP A 93 -4.72 16.29 -7.67
CA ASP A 93 -4.29 15.03 -8.27
C ASP A 93 -3.15 15.29 -9.29
N ILE A 94 -2.71 14.26 -10.00
CA ILE A 94 -1.81 14.40 -11.14
C ILE A 94 -2.43 15.30 -12.21
N SER A 95 -1.61 16.15 -12.82
CA SER A 95 -2.03 17.03 -13.91
C SER A 95 -2.37 16.25 -15.18
N VAL A 96 -3.13 16.88 -16.09
CA VAL A 96 -3.43 16.31 -17.42
C VAL A 96 -2.15 15.96 -18.19
N LYS A 97 -1.10 16.78 -18.07
CA LYS A 97 0.20 16.53 -18.71
C LYS A 97 0.91 15.32 -18.12
N GLU A 98 0.93 15.20 -16.79
CA GLU A 98 1.52 14.03 -16.11
C GLU A 98 0.74 12.75 -16.46
N ARG A 99 -0.59 12.81 -16.45
CA ARG A 99 -1.45 11.71 -16.86
C ARG A 99 -1.13 11.24 -18.27
N ARG A 100 -1.12 12.16 -19.24
CA ARG A 100 -0.80 11.83 -20.64
C ARG A 100 0.58 11.18 -20.78
N LYS A 101 1.59 11.69 -20.08
CA LYS A 101 2.94 11.10 -20.06
C LYS A 101 2.91 9.66 -19.50
N CYS A 102 2.14 9.40 -18.45
CA CYS A 102 1.96 8.05 -17.91
C CYS A 102 1.27 7.13 -18.92
N GLU A 103 0.23 7.60 -19.61
CA GLU A 103 -0.48 6.83 -20.65
C GLU A 103 0.43 6.49 -21.83
N GLU A 104 1.27 7.43 -22.29
CA GLU A 104 2.29 7.22 -23.32
C GLU A 104 3.34 6.16 -22.91
N GLN A 105 3.54 5.98 -21.60
CA GLN A 105 4.40 4.94 -21.02
C GLN A 105 3.63 3.64 -20.71
N GLY A 106 2.36 3.53 -21.10
CA GLY A 106 1.52 2.35 -20.91
C GLY A 106 0.85 2.25 -19.54
N ALA A 107 1.04 3.22 -18.64
CA ALA A 107 0.37 3.22 -17.34
C ALA A 107 -1.10 3.65 -17.50
N THR A 108 -2.02 2.70 -17.33
CA THR A 108 -3.48 2.91 -17.39
C THR A 108 -4.18 2.13 -16.28
N GLY A 109 -5.44 2.48 -15.99
CA GLY A 109 -6.25 1.78 -14.98
C GLY A 109 -5.59 1.82 -13.60
N TYR A 110 -5.32 0.64 -13.03
CA TYR A 110 -4.57 0.50 -11.77
C TYR A 110 -3.22 1.21 -11.83
N TRP A 111 -2.46 1.05 -12.90
CA TRP A 111 -1.09 1.58 -12.98
C TRP A 111 -1.01 3.11 -13.03
N MET A 112 -2.12 3.81 -13.26
CA MET A 112 -2.16 5.27 -13.26
C MET A 112 -1.94 5.82 -11.84
N PRO A 113 -0.93 6.67 -11.59
CA PRO A 113 -0.63 7.18 -10.26
C PRO A 113 -1.57 8.31 -9.84
N THR A 114 -2.88 8.14 -9.97
CA THR A 114 -3.84 9.06 -9.37
C THR A 114 -3.80 8.94 -7.85
N ARG A 115 -4.23 10.00 -7.17
CA ARG A 115 -4.39 10.02 -5.72
C ARG A 115 -5.29 8.89 -5.23
N GLU A 116 -6.43 8.70 -5.90
CA GLU A 116 -7.40 7.66 -5.55
C GLU A 116 -6.79 6.25 -5.71
N ASN A 117 -6.08 6.00 -6.80
CA ASN A 117 -5.41 4.71 -7.03
C ASN A 117 -4.32 4.43 -5.98
N ALA A 118 -3.63 5.48 -5.50
CA ALA A 118 -2.66 5.35 -4.41
C ALA A 118 -3.32 5.14 -3.03
N ILE A 119 -4.56 5.60 -2.81
CA ILE A 119 -5.28 5.40 -1.54
C ILE A 119 -5.83 3.98 -1.42
N ARG A 120 -6.39 3.43 -2.50
CA ARG A 120 -7.04 2.10 -2.52
C ARG A 120 -6.22 0.97 -1.86
N PRO A 121 -4.93 0.75 -2.19
CA PRO A 121 -4.16 -0.31 -1.56
C PRO A 121 -3.85 -0.03 -0.07
N LEU A 122 -3.86 1.23 0.39
CA LEU A 122 -3.70 1.52 1.82
C LEU A 122 -4.91 1.04 2.63
N HIS A 123 -6.12 1.10 2.08
CA HIS A 123 -7.29 0.50 2.71
C HIS A 123 -7.21 -1.02 2.76
N GLN A 124 -6.66 -1.65 1.71
CA GLN A 124 -6.45 -3.10 1.68
C GLN A 124 -5.42 -3.53 2.75
N LEU A 125 -4.29 -2.83 2.86
CA LEU A 125 -3.32 -3.06 3.93
C LEU A 125 -3.91 -2.83 5.32
N LEU A 126 -4.76 -1.80 5.48
CA LEU A 126 -5.45 -1.53 6.75
C LEU A 126 -6.39 -2.69 7.12
N ALA A 127 -7.12 -3.24 6.15
CA ALA A 127 -7.99 -4.39 6.37
C ALA A 127 -7.18 -5.62 6.79
N LEU A 128 -6.05 -5.90 6.13
CA LEU A 128 -5.14 -6.98 6.54
C LEU A 128 -4.61 -6.76 7.97
N ALA A 129 -4.19 -5.54 8.30
CA ALA A 129 -3.73 -5.19 9.64
C ALA A 129 -4.80 -5.42 10.73
N GLN A 130 -6.07 -5.17 10.39
CA GLN A 130 -7.21 -5.39 11.29
C GLN A 130 -7.55 -6.87 11.45
N MET A 131 -7.40 -7.67 10.38
CA MET A 131 -7.65 -9.12 10.41
C MET A 131 -6.56 -9.87 11.20
N ARG A 132 -5.30 -9.43 11.07
CA ARG A 132 -4.13 -10.06 11.70
C ARG A 132 -3.28 -9.04 12.45
N PRO A 133 -3.79 -8.42 13.53
CA PRO A 133 -3.07 -7.39 14.26
C PRO A 133 -1.76 -7.87 14.90
N ASP A 134 -1.59 -9.19 15.03
CA ASP A 134 -0.46 -9.92 15.58
C ASP A 134 0.74 -10.06 14.62
N GLY A 135 0.50 -10.00 13.31
CA GLY A 135 1.57 -10.18 12.31
C GLY A 135 2.49 -8.97 12.16
N ILE A 136 3.69 -9.19 11.61
CA ILE A 136 4.67 -8.15 11.33
C ILE A 136 4.70 -7.85 9.84
N TRP A 137 4.75 -6.58 9.46
CA TRP A 137 4.89 -6.19 8.06
C TRP A 137 6.32 -6.42 7.56
N GLU A 138 6.42 -7.13 6.46
CA GLU A 138 7.64 -7.31 5.70
C GLU A 138 7.38 -7.00 4.23
N GLY A 139 8.45 -6.81 3.46
CA GLY A 139 8.29 -6.65 2.03
C GLY A 139 9.54 -6.26 1.27
N ASP A 140 9.29 -6.17 -0.03
CA ASP A 140 10.23 -6.19 -1.16
C ASP A 140 10.92 -7.54 -1.38
#